data_AF-A0A7C0X9E2-F1
#
_entry.id   AF-A0A7C0X9E2-F1
#
_cell.length_a   1.000
_cell.length_b   1.000
_cell.length_c   1.000
_cell.angle_alpha   90.00
_cell.angle_beta   90.00
_cell.angle_gamma   90.00
#
_symmetry.space_group_name_H-M   'P 1'
#
loop_
_entity.id
_entity.type
_entity.pdbx_description
1 polymer ?
#
loop_
_entity_poly.entity_id
_entity_poly.type
_entity_poly.pdbx_seq_one_letter_code
_entity_poly.pdbx_strand_id
1 'polypeptide(L)'
;AVAYHHRISMGEKPLEPSDELDHASNFYYMMTGRSPDEKISRIMNATLILHAEQGLNASTFSAIVISSTLSDLYSAITGAVGALKGPLHGGANEKVVELVEKIGKPENVEGEIEKMMAQKLRIPGFGHRIYKTFDPRYRILKRYSKEMVRNDEDERYYRIVERMEEEVLKKLSGKGIFPNVDLYSGILYKFLGFDRRFYTAVFAVARLAGWIAHIFEYSKMNKIIRPCGYYVGPMDVEYKPLEERE
;
A
#
# COMPACT_ATOMS: atom_id res chain seq x y z
N ALA A 1 -12.28 3.36 -13.04
CA ALA A 1 -12.11 1.91 -12.80
C ALA A 1 -12.19 1.55 -11.31
N VAL A 2 -11.25 1.98 -10.45
CA VAL A 2 -11.25 1.63 -9.01
C VAL A 2 -12.57 2.01 -8.32
N ALA A 3 -13.01 3.26 -8.48
CA ALA A 3 -14.28 3.75 -7.95
C ALA A 3 -15.50 2.95 -8.45
N TYR A 4 -15.55 2.64 -9.74
CA TYR A 4 -16.65 1.87 -10.34
C TYR A 4 -16.71 0.46 -9.74
N HIS A 5 -15.56 -0.22 -9.66
CA HIS A 5 -15.49 -1.56 -9.10
C HIS A 5 -15.79 -1.57 -7.59
N HIS A 6 -15.36 -0.54 -6.85
CA HIS A 6 -15.73 -0.35 -5.45
C HIS A 6 -17.24 -0.28 -5.29
N ARG A 7 -17.91 0.65 -5.99
CA ARG A 7 -19.37 0.80 -5.93
C ARG A 7 -20.11 -0.48 -6.32
N ILE A 8 -19.72 -1.12 -7.43
CA ILE A 8 -20.32 -2.39 -7.86
C ILE A 8 -20.14 -3.48 -6.80
N SER A 9 -18.96 -3.57 -6.17
CA SER A 9 -18.71 -4.55 -5.10
C SER A 9 -19.51 -4.31 -3.82
N MET A 10 -20.05 -3.10 -3.67
CA MET A 10 -20.96 -2.70 -2.60
C MET A 10 -22.44 -2.81 -3.00
N GLY A 11 -22.75 -3.29 -4.21
CA GLY A 11 -24.12 -3.35 -4.73
C GLY A 11 -24.67 -2.00 -5.20
N GLU A 12 -23.81 -0.99 -5.36
CA GLU A 12 -24.17 0.36 -5.77
C GLU A 12 -23.88 0.59 -7.27
N LYS A 13 -24.65 1.47 -7.90
CA LYS A 13 -24.40 1.89 -9.29
C LYS A 13 -23.14 2.76 -9.37
N PRO A 14 -22.27 2.61 -10.40
CA PRO A 14 -21.19 3.55 -10.67
C PRO A 14 -21.68 4.99 -10.77
N LEU A 15 -20.82 5.94 -10.39
CA LEU A 15 -21.08 7.38 -10.51
C LEU A 15 -20.09 7.97 -11.50
N GLU A 16 -20.59 8.73 -12.46
CA GLU A 16 -19.75 9.46 -13.42
C GLU A 16 -18.85 10.48 -12.70
N PRO A 17 -17.66 10.77 -13.24
CA PRO A 17 -16.80 11.82 -12.69
C PRO A 17 -17.49 13.18 -12.76
N SER A 18 -17.23 14.03 -11.76
CA SER A 18 -17.66 15.43 -11.74
C SER A 18 -16.55 16.33 -12.30
N ASP A 19 -16.91 17.18 -13.26
CA ASP A 19 -16.01 18.20 -13.82
C ASP A 19 -15.81 19.41 -12.87
N GLU A 20 -16.59 19.51 -11.80
CA GLU A 20 -16.51 20.60 -10.82
C GLU A 20 -15.55 20.30 -9.65
N LEU A 21 -15.14 19.05 -9.48
CA LEU A 21 -14.29 18.60 -8.38
C LEU A 21 -12.84 18.40 -8.85
N ASP A 22 -11.88 18.73 -7.98
CA ASP A 22 -10.48 18.35 -8.22
C ASP A 22 -10.30 16.81 -8.24
N HIS A 23 -9.15 16.33 -8.69
CA HIS A 23 -8.89 14.90 -8.86
C HIS A 23 -9.14 14.07 -7.59
N ALA A 24 -8.68 14.54 -6.43
CA ALA A 24 -8.77 13.79 -5.18
C ALA A 24 -10.20 13.81 -4.63
N SER A 25 -10.84 14.96 -4.71
CA SER A 25 -12.23 15.21 -4.32
C SER A 25 -13.20 14.42 -5.19
N ASN A 26 -12.99 14.42 -6.51
CA ASN A 26 -13.75 13.61 -7.47
C ASN A 26 -13.56 12.11 -7.21
N PHE A 27 -12.33 11.66 -6.95
CA PHE A 27 -12.10 10.25 -6.63
C PHE A 27 -12.85 9.80 -5.37
N TYR A 28 -12.85 10.63 -4.31
CA TYR A 28 -13.63 10.38 -3.10
C TYR A 28 -15.15 10.34 -3.38
N TYR A 29 -15.66 11.32 -4.13
CA TYR A 29 -17.05 11.39 -4.55
C TYR A 29 -17.46 10.13 -5.31
N MET A 30 -16.67 9.72 -6.31
CA MET A 30 -16.95 8.53 -7.11
C MET A 30 -16.83 7.23 -6.30
N MET A 31 -16.05 7.18 -5.22
CA MET A 31 -15.99 6.01 -4.34
C MET A 31 -17.21 5.94 -3.41
N THR A 32 -17.61 7.08 -2.84
CA THR A 32 -18.53 7.11 -1.69
C THR A 32 -19.94 7.61 -2.00
N GLY A 33 -20.13 8.27 -3.14
CA GLY A 33 -21.35 9.00 -3.49
C GLY A 33 -21.61 10.25 -2.67
N ARG A 34 -20.64 10.71 -1.88
CA ARG A 34 -20.75 11.89 -1.02
C ARG A 34 -19.86 13.00 -1.53
N SER A 35 -20.40 14.20 -1.64
CA SER A 35 -19.58 15.39 -1.92
C SER A 35 -18.63 15.63 -0.74
N PRO A 36 -17.31 15.75 -0.99
CA PRO A 36 -16.35 16.01 0.08
C PRO A 36 -16.50 17.43 0.59
N ASP A 37 -16.36 17.63 1.90
CA ASP A 37 -16.10 18.95 2.47
C ASP A 37 -14.63 19.35 2.26
N GLU A 38 -14.26 20.58 2.64
CA GLU A 38 -12.89 21.09 2.49
C GLU A 38 -11.86 20.19 3.20
N LYS A 39 -12.23 19.64 4.35
CA LYS A 39 -11.37 18.78 5.16
C LYS A 39 -11.10 17.44 4.47
N ILE A 40 -12.14 16.77 3.98
CA ILE A 40 -12.02 15.51 3.22
C ILE A 40 -11.22 15.74 1.95
N SER A 41 -11.50 16.82 1.22
CA SER A 41 -10.78 17.20 0.00
C SER A 41 -9.28 17.34 0.25
N ARG A 42 -8.90 18.09 1.30
CA ARG A 42 -7.50 18.27 1.72
C ARG A 42 -6.83 16.95 2.12
N ILE A 43 -7.53 16.12 2.90
CA ILE A 43 -7.00 14.84 3.40
C ILE A 43 -6.78 13.85 2.26
N MET A 44 -7.75 13.74 1.34
CA MET A 44 -7.64 12.88 0.17
C MET A 44 -6.50 13.32 -0.74
N ASN A 45 -6.40 14.62 -1.03
CA ASN A 45 -5.33 15.15 -1.86
C ASN A 45 -3.96 14.86 -1.25
N ALA A 46 -3.78 15.15 0.05
CA ALA A 46 -2.53 14.85 0.75
C ALA A 46 -2.22 13.35 0.76
N THR A 47 -3.23 12.50 0.93
CA THR A 47 -3.04 11.04 0.93
C THR A 47 -2.54 10.54 -0.42
N LEU A 48 -3.09 11.04 -1.53
CA LEU A 48 -2.62 10.70 -2.87
C LEU A 48 -1.18 11.20 -3.09
N ILE A 49 -0.87 12.44 -2.69
CA ILE A 49 0.47 13.01 -2.81
C ILE A 49 1.52 12.16 -2.06
N LEU A 50 1.23 11.76 -0.82
CA LEU A 50 2.16 10.98 0.00
C LEU A 50 2.45 9.58 -0.55
N HIS A 51 1.55 9.06 -1.38
CA HIS A 51 1.71 7.75 -2.01
C HIS A 51 2.15 7.82 -3.47
N ALA A 52 2.30 9.02 -4.04
CA ALA A 52 2.56 9.21 -5.47
C ALA A 52 3.87 8.56 -5.95
N GLU A 53 4.93 8.65 -5.16
CA GLU A 53 6.26 8.14 -5.52
C GLU A 53 7.01 7.71 -4.24
N GLN A 54 7.80 6.63 -4.32
CA GLN A 54 8.71 6.25 -3.24
C GLN A 54 9.87 5.36 -3.74
N GLY A 55 10.71 5.92 -4.61
CA GLY A 55 11.87 5.26 -5.20
C GLY A 55 11.57 3.96 -5.97
N LEU A 56 12.64 3.21 -6.22
CA LEU A 56 12.66 2.02 -7.06
C LEU A 56 12.18 0.75 -6.30
N ASN A 57 10.95 0.78 -5.80
CA ASN A 57 10.29 -0.38 -5.20
C ASN A 57 9.95 -1.45 -6.27
N ALA A 58 9.52 -2.65 -5.84
CA ALA A 58 9.26 -3.78 -6.73
C ALA A 58 8.28 -3.46 -7.87
N SER A 59 7.21 -2.71 -7.59
CA SER A 59 6.25 -2.30 -8.63
C SER A 59 6.82 -1.30 -9.62
N THR A 60 7.57 -0.30 -9.16
CA THR A 60 8.24 0.67 -10.04
C THR A 60 9.28 -0.03 -10.93
N PHE A 61 10.10 -0.91 -10.34
CA PHE A 61 11.11 -1.66 -11.09
C PHE A 61 10.46 -2.58 -12.14
N SER A 62 9.36 -3.25 -11.81
CA SER A 62 8.62 -4.08 -12.76
C SER A 62 8.10 -3.26 -13.95
N ALA A 63 7.58 -2.06 -13.68
CA ALA A 63 7.12 -1.14 -14.72
C ALA A 63 8.27 -0.75 -15.67
N ILE A 64 9.44 -0.43 -15.12
CA ILE A 64 10.64 -0.07 -15.89
C ILE A 64 11.18 -1.26 -16.68
N VAL A 65 11.21 -2.48 -16.11
CA VAL A 65 11.66 -3.68 -16.82
C VAL A 65 10.81 -3.91 -18.07
N ILE A 66 9.48 -3.83 -17.93
CA ILE A 66 8.57 -4.00 -19.07
C ILE A 66 8.75 -2.87 -20.08
N SER A 67 8.78 -1.61 -19.65
CA SER A 67 8.96 -0.48 -20.57
C SER A 67 10.33 -0.49 -21.27
N SER A 68 11.37 -1.07 -20.65
CA SER A 68 12.71 -1.18 -21.25
C SER A 68 12.75 -1.99 -22.56
N THR A 69 11.74 -2.85 -22.75
CA THR A 69 11.52 -3.64 -23.97
C THR A 69 10.80 -2.86 -25.09
N LEU A 70 10.47 -1.59 -24.85
CA LEU A 70 9.59 -0.75 -25.68
C LEU A 70 8.12 -1.22 -25.72
N SER A 71 7.69 -2.01 -24.73
CA SER A 71 6.27 -2.31 -24.50
C SER A 71 5.50 -1.04 -24.13
N ASP A 72 4.20 -1.03 -24.39
CA ASP A 72 3.36 0.14 -24.18
C ASP A 72 3.13 0.46 -22.70
N LEU A 73 2.66 1.69 -22.45
CA LEU A 73 2.44 2.18 -21.09
C LEU A 73 1.43 1.31 -20.32
N TYR A 74 0.37 0.80 -20.95
CA TYR A 74 -0.63 -0.02 -20.28
C TYR A 74 -0.05 -1.36 -19.83
N SER A 75 0.78 -1.98 -20.66
CA SER A 75 1.51 -3.20 -20.31
C SER A 75 2.46 -2.99 -19.12
N ALA A 76 3.21 -1.88 -19.12
CA ALA A 76 4.10 -1.53 -18.01
C ALA A 76 3.34 -1.30 -16.70
N ILE A 77 2.24 -0.54 -16.74
CA ILE A 77 1.38 -0.30 -15.56
C ILE A 77 0.72 -1.60 -15.10
N THR A 78 0.29 -2.47 -16.02
CA THR A 78 -0.29 -3.78 -15.68
C THR A 78 0.71 -4.63 -14.88
N GLY A 79 1.97 -4.69 -15.31
CA GLY A 79 3.01 -5.38 -14.56
C GLY A 79 3.31 -4.73 -13.21
N ALA A 80 3.29 -3.40 -13.13
CA ALA A 80 3.45 -2.67 -11.87
C ALA A 80 2.35 -3.02 -10.85
N VAL A 81 1.10 -3.07 -11.30
CA VAL A 81 -0.06 -3.51 -10.50
C VAL A 81 0.10 -4.98 -10.08
N GLY A 82 0.54 -5.85 -10.98
CA GLY A 82 0.83 -7.25 -10.68
C GLY A 82 1.86 -7.43 -9.56
N ALA A 83 2.95 -6.65 -9.59
CA ALA A 83 3.95 -6.63 -8.53
C ALA A 83 3.43 -6.00 -7.22
N LEU A 84 2.64 -4.92 -7.30
CA LEU A 84 2.02 -4.28 -6.13
C LEU A 84 1.06 -5.21 -5.39
N LYS A 85 0.32 -6.06 -6.12
CA LYS A 85 -0.62 -7.02 -5.54
C LYS A 85 0.04 -8.05 -4.61
N GLY A 86 1.35 -8.29 -4.76
CA GLY A 86 2.07 -9.26 -3.93
C GLY A 86 2.02 -8.91 -2.44
N PRO A 87 1.79 -9.88 -1.53
CA PRO A 87 1.58 -9.62 -0.09
C PRO A 87 2.83 -9.14 0.67
N LEU A 88 3.98 -9.15 0.00
CA LEU A 88 5.25 -8.61 0.49
C LEU A 88 5.50 -7.16 0.02
N HIS A 89 4.61 -6.61 -0.80
CA HIS A 89 4.67 -5.24 -1.30
C HIS A 89 3.40 -4.46 -0.93
N GLY A 90 2.23 -4.85 -1.44
CA GLY A 90 0.94 -4.27 -1.09
C GLY A 90 0.27 -4.91 0.13
N GLY A 91 -0.88 -4.34 0.55
CA GLY A 91 -1.75 -4.88 1.60
C GLY A 91 -1.25 -4.66 3.05
N ALA A 92 -0.18 -3.91 3.28
CA ALA A 92 0.31 -3.64 4.63
C ALA A 92 -0.71 -2.84 5.46
N ASN A 93 -1.35 -1.85 4.86
CA ASN A 93 -2.40 -1.03 5.48
C ASN A 93 -3.69 -1.83 5.78
N GLU A 94 -4.05 -2.79 4.92
CA GLU A 94 -5.16 -3.73 5.15
C GLU A 94 -4.88 -4.59 6.40
N LYS A 95 -3.67 -5.13 6.49
CA LYS A 95 -3.21 -5.94 7.64
C LYS A 95 -3.15 -5.14 8.94
N VAL A 96 -2.89 -3.83 8.89
CA VAL A 96 -2.98 -2.97 10.08
C VAL A 96 -4.41 -2.95 10.60
N VAL A 97 -5.40 -2.73 9.72
CA VAL A 97 -6.81 -2.70 10.14
C VAL A 97 -7.27 -4.07 10.66
N GLU A 98 -6.85 -5.16 10.02
CA GLU A 98 -7.11 -6.52 10.52
C GLU A 98 -6.53 -6.77 11.91
N LEU A 99 -5.31 -6.29 12.16
CA LEU A 99 -4.67 -6.39 13.46
C LEU A 99 -5.41 -5.54 14.50
N VAL A 100 -5.84 -4.33 14.15
CA VAL A 100 -6.63 -3.46 15.03
C VAL A 100 -7.96 -4.12 15.41
N GLU A 101 -8.66 -4.70 14.43
CA GLU A 101 -9.90 -5.46 14.63
C GLU A 101 -9.68 -6.67 15.56
N LYS A 102 -8.59 -7.42 15.34
CA LYS A 102 -8.20 -8.57 16.17
C LYS A 102 -7.89 -8.18 17.61
N ILE A 103 -7.18 -7.06 17.81
CA ILE A 103 -6.83 -6.54 19.14
C ILE A 103 -8.10 -6.13 19.90
N GLY A 104 -9.04 -5.48 19.20
CA GLY A 104 -10.36 -5.13 19.69
C GLY A 104 -10.39 -3.94 20.67
N LYS A 105 -9.45 -3.86 21.62
CA LYS A 105 -9.35 -2.76 22.60
C LYS A 105 -7.90 -2.33 22.88
N PRO A 106 -7.63 -1.05 23.20
CA PRO A 106 -6.27 -0.56 23.45
C PRO A 106 -5.50 -1.33 24.53
N GLU A 107 -6.17 -1.84 25.55
CA GLU A 107 -5.53 -2.56 26.67
C GLU A 107 -4.92 -3.90 26.22
N ASN A 108 -5.40 -4.48 25.12
CA ASN A 108 -4.91 -5.75 24.60
C ASN A 108 -3.66 -5.61 23.71
N VAL A 109 -3.25 -4.37 23.37
CA VAL A 109 -2.17 -4.11 22.42
C VAL A 109 -0.86 -4.70 22.87
N GLU A 110 -0.47 -4.48 24.13
CA GLU A 110 0.83 -4.95 24.63
C GLU A 110 0.96 -6.47 24.50
N GLY A 111 -0.06 -7.22 24.94
CA GLY A 111 -0.06 -8.68 24.87
C GLY A 111 -0.01 -9.22 23.43
N GLU A 112 -0.74 -8.59 22.49
CA GLU A 112 -0.71 -9.03 21.09
C GLU A 112 0.64 -8.71 20.41
N ILE A 113 1.23 -7.54 20.68
CA ILE A 113 2.56 -7.17 20.17
C ILE A 113 3.64 -8.12 20.71
N GLU A 114 3.59 -8.45 22.01
CA GLU A 114 4.51 -9.41 22.62
C GLU A 114 4.38 -10.81 22.03
N LYS A 115 3.15 -11.27 21.82
CA LYS A 115 2.87 -12.55 21.15
C LYS A 115 3.44 -12.59 19.73
N MET A 116 3.23 -11.55 18.93
CA MET A 116 3.78 -11.46 17.58
C MET A 116 5.31 -11.47 17.59
N MET A 117 5.93 -10.75 18.52
CA MET A 117 7.39 -10.73 18.70
C MET A 117 7.93 -12.12 19.09
N ALA A 118 7.29 -12.81 20.03
CA ALA A 118 7.67 -14.16 20.45
C ALA A 118 7.62 -15.16 19.28
N GLN A 119 6.64 -14.99 18.37
CA GLN A 119 6.49 -15.79 17.16
C GLN A 119 7.35 -15.31 15.98
N LYS A 120 8.18 -14.27 16.17
CA LYS A 120 8.99 -13.63 15.11
C LYS A 120 8.17 -13.15 13.91
N LEU A 121 6.91 -12.79 14.14
CA LEU A 121 6.03 -12.23 13.12
C LEU A 121 6.35 -10.76 12.89
N ARG A 122 6.14 -10.30 11.65
CA ARG A 122 6.22 -8.87 11.32
C ARG A 122 4.97 -8.16 11.83
N ILE A 123 5.16 -6.97 12.40
CA ILE A 123 4.08 -6.10 12.86
C ILE A 123 3.72 -5.16 11.69
N PRO A 124 2.52 -5.26 11.08
CA PRO A 124 2.09 -4.38 10.00
C PRO A 124 2.18 -2.90 10.39
N GLY A 125 2.54 -2.04 9.44
CA GLY A 125 2.73 -0.61 9.68
C GLY A 125 4.08 -0.22 10.30
N PHE A 126 4.97 -1.18 10.57
CA PHE A 126 6.30 -0.92 11.14
C PHE A 126 7.44 -1.49 10.30
N GLY A 127 8.56 -0.78 10.36
CA GLY A 127 9.77 -1.11 9.64
C GLY A 127 9.72 -0.65 8.19
N HIS A 128 10.90 -0.31 7.66
CA HIS A 128 11.06 0.12 6.28
C HIS A 128 12.40 -0.34 5.73
N ARG A 129 12.44 -0.65 4.42
CA ARG A 129 13.69 -1.08 3.77
C ARG A 129 14.75 0.02 3.84
N ILE A 130 14.32 1.28 3.65
CA ILE A 130 15.17 2.48 3.61
C ILE A 130 15.16 3.25 4.93
N TYR A 131 13.99 3.45 5.55
CA TYR A 131 13.90 4.28 6.76
C TYR A 131 14.29 3.43 7.96
N LYS A 132 15.35 3.85 8.65
CA LYS A 132 15.76 3.34 9.99
C LYS A 132 15.39 4.32 11.09
N THR A 133 14.46 5.22 10.76
CA THR A 133 13.86 6.26 11.58
C THR A 133 12.42 6.42 11.12
N PHE A 134 11.73 7.36 11.75
CA PHE A 134 10.41 7.86 11.39
C PHE A 134 10.24 8.15 9.88
N ASP A 135 9.26 7.51 9.24
CA ASP A 135 8.83 7.83 7.86
C ASP A 135 8.25 9.26 7.81
N PRO A 136 8.71 10.17 6.94
CA PRO A 136 8.18 11.53 6.91
C PRO A 136 6.66 11.59 6.65
N ARG A 137 6.10 10.58 5.96
CA ARG A 137 4.69 10.52 5.58
C ARG A 137 3.79 10.09 6.74
N TYR A 138 4.27 9.25 7.65
CA TYR A 138 3.41 8.75 8.74
C TYR A 138 2.94 9.91 9.63
N ARG A 139 3.77 10.94 9.86
CA ARG A 139 3.42 12.09 10.71
C ARG A 139 2.20 12.83 10.19
N ILE A 140 2.12 13.01 8.88
CA ILE A 140 1.01 13.70 8.23
C ILE A 140 -0.25 12.85 8.30
N LEU A 141 -0.15 11.54 8.01
CA LEU A 141 -1.29 10.65 8.08
C LEU A 141 -1.78 10.40 9.51
N LYS A 142 -0.89 10.41 10.51
CA LYS A 142 -1.27 10.37 11.94
C LYS A 142 -2.16 11.54 12.29
N ARG A 143 -1.73 12.76 11.94
CA ARG A 143 -2.52 13.98 12.19
C ARG A 143 -3.90 13.91 11.53
N TYR A 144 -3.95 13.56 10.25
CA TYR A 144 -5.23 13.47 9.52
C TYR A 144 -6.13 12.33 10.02
N SER A 145 -5.55 11.21 10.45
CA SER A 145 -6.32 10.13 11.07
C SER A 145 -6.97 10.59 12.37
N LYS A 146 -6.26 11.38 13.20
CA LYS A 146 -6.85 11.96 14.41
C LYS A 146 -7.96 12.96 14.07
N GLU A 147 -7.72 13.83 13.09
CA GLU A 147 -8.74 14.79 12.64
C GLU A 147 -10.01 14.07 12.15
N MET A 148 -9.90 12.87 11.58
CA MET A 148 -11.04 12.13 11.01
C MET A 148 -11.87 11.32 12.01
N VAL A 149 -11.50 11.26 13.29
CA VAL A 149 -12.29 10.60 14.33
C VAL A 149 -13.63 11.30 14.52
N ARG A 150 -14.74 10.56 14.42
CA ARG A 150 -16.11 11.12 14.53
C ARG A 150 -16.97 10.49 15.61
N ASN A 151 -16.64 9.28 16.06
CA ASN A 151 -17.43 8.52 17.02
C ASN A 151 -16.53 7.62 17.89
N ASP A 152 -17.13 6.94 18.87
CA ASP A 152 -16.42 6.07 19.81
C ASP A 152 -15.72 4.88 19.13
N GLU A 153 -16.26 4.39 18.01
CA GLU A 153 -15.60 3.34 17.24
C GLU A 153 -14.31 3.88 16.60
N ASP A 154 -14.37 5.02 15.92
CA ASP A 154 -13.19 5.64 15.31
C ASP A 154 -12.12 5.96 16.36
N GLU A 155 -12.53 6.50 17.52
CA GLU A 155 -11.61 6.78 18.63
C GLU A 155 -10.97 5.47 19.13
N ARG A 156 -11.74 4.38 19.26
CA ARG A 156 -11.19 3.07 19.63
C ARG A 156 -10.13 2.59 18.63
N TYR A 157 -10.40 2.67 17.33
CA TYR A 157 -9.42 2.29 16.29
C TYR A 157 -8.16 3.16 16.38
N TYR A 158 -8.33 4.48 16.49
CA TYR A 158 -7.21 5.40 16.60
C TYR A 158 -6.35 5.12 17.85
N ARG A 159 -6.98 4.90 19.01
CA ARG A 159 -6.28 4.58 20.28
C ARG A 159 -5.52 3.27 20.23
N ILE A 160 -6.06 2.25 19.56
CA ILE A 160 -5.33 0.99 19.35
C ILE A 160 -4.06 1.25 18.53
N VAL A 161 -4.17 1.97 17.40
CA VAL A 161 -3.00 2.27 16.55
C VAL A 161 -1.97 3.15 17.27
N GLU A 162 -2.42 4.16 18.02
CA GLU A 162 -1.56 5.01 18.85
C GLU A 162 -0.81 4.18 19.91
N ARG A 163 -1.50 3.26 20.58
CA ARG A 163 -0.89 2.37 21.55
C ARG A 163 0.07 1.36 20.90
N MET A 164 -0.24 0.88 19.69
CA MET A 164 0.68 0.04 18.91
C MET A 164 1.97 0.80 18.59
N GLU A 165 1.86 2.07 18.20
CA GLU A 165 3.03 2.95 17.96
C GLU A 165 3.90 3.04 19.21
N GLU A 166 3.32 3.35 20.37
CA GLU A 166 4.04 3.45 21.64
C GLU A 166 4.79 2.15 22.00
N GLU A 167 4.09 1.01 21.98
CA GLU A 167 4.66 -0.27 22.39
C GLU A 167 5.76 -0.75 21.44
N VAL A 168 5.57 -0.58 20.12
CA VAL A 168 6.59 -0.96 19.14
C VAL A 168 7.80 -0.04 19.22
N LEU A 169 7.62 1.28 19.38
CA LEU A 169 8.75 2.20 19.56
C LEU A 169 9.54 1.87 20.82
N LYS A 170 8.86 1.61 21.94
CA LYS A 170 9.49 1.21 23.20
C LYS A 170 10.32 -0.06 23.05
N LYS A 171 9.80 -1.08 22.36
CA LYS A 171 10.43 -2.42 22.29
C LYS A 171 11.41 -2.58 21.11
N LEU A 172 11.25 -1.84 20.01
CA LEU A 172 11.93 -2.10 18.73
C LEU A 172 12.63 -0.90 18.08
N SER A 173 12.49 0.33 18.60
CA SER A 173 13.19 1.50 18.02
C SER A 173 14.72 1.37 18.02
N GLY A 174 15.30 0.76 19.07
CA GLY A 174 16.73 0.45 19.15
C GLY A 174 17.23 -0.53 18.07
N LYS A 175 16.30 -1.22 17.36
CA LYS A 175 16.59 -2.08 16.21
C LYS A 175 16.31 -1.37 14.87
N GLY A 176 16.06 -0.06 14.88
CA GLY A 176 15.74 0.70 13.67
C GLY A 176 14.34 0.44 13.10
N ILE A 177 13.41 -0.06 13.92
CA ILE A 177 12.03 -0.35 13.51
C ILE A 177 11.13 0.80 13.98
N PHE A 178 10.60 1.55 13.03
CA PHE A 178 9.76 2.73 13.24
C PHE A 178 8.46 2.63 12.43
N PRO A 179 7.41 3.41 12.77
CA PRO A 179 6.22 3.54 11.95
C PRO A 179 6.53 3.91 10.50
N ASN A 180 5.83 3.26 9.58
CA ASN A 180 5.80 3.66 8.18
C ASN A 180 4.43 4.27 7.82
N VAL A 181 4.27 4.71 6.57
CA VAL A 181 3.03 5.32 6.07
C VAL A 181 1.78 4.44 6.25
N ASP A 182 1.94 3.11 6.26
CA ASP A 182 0.83 2.16 6.29
C ASP A 182 0.16 2.05 7.66
N LEU A 183 0.86 2.43 8.74
CA LEU A 183 0.32 2.37 10.09
C LEU A 183 -0.96 3.20 10.24
N TYR A 184 -0.98 4.39 9.66
CA TYR A 184 -2.13 5.31 9.76
C TYR A 184 -2.99 5.33 8.50
N SER A 185 -2.46 4.98 7.32
CA SER A 185 -3.25 5.00 6.09
C SER A 185 -4.44 4.04 6.12
N GLY A 186 -4.29 2.87 6.76
CA GLY A 186 -5.38 1.88 6.87
C GLY A 186 -6.59 2.39 7.64
N ILE A 187 -6.38 2.97 8.82
CA ILE A 187 -7.49 3.56 9.60
C ILE A 187 -8.03 4.84 8.97
N LEU A 188 -7.17 5.62 8.28
CA LEU A 188 -7.63 6.78 7.54
C LEU A 188 -8.62 6.39 6.43
N TYR A 189 -8.31 5.37 5.63
CA TYR A 189 -9.22 4.86 4.61
C TYR A 189 -10.51 4.30 5.20
N LYS A 190 -10.44 3.67 6.38
CA LYS A 190 -11.64 3.23 7.12
C LYS A 190 -12.52 4.43 7.46
N PHE A 191 -11.96 5.49 8.02
CA PHE A 191 -12.70 6.71 8.41
C PHE A 191 -13.24 7.48 7.20
N LEU A 192 -12.61 7.33 6.03
CA LEU A 192 -13.12 7.84 4.75
C LEU A 192 -14.28 7.00 4.19
N GLY A 193 -14.55 5.82 4.75
CA GLY A 193 -15.63 4.93 4.33
C GLY A 193 -15.26 4.03 3.16
N PHE A 194 -13.96 3.81 2.91
CA PHE A 194 -13.52 2.88 1.88
C PHE A 194 -13.59 1.44 2.38
N ASP A 195 -13.91 0.53 1.46
CA ASP A 195 -13.86 -0.90 1.76
C ASP A 195 -12.38 -1.36 1.81
N ARG A 196 -12.02 -2.14 2.83
CA ARG A 196 -10.65 -2.62 3.07
C ARG A 196 -10.03 -3.29 1.84
N ARG A 197 -10.83 -4.02 1.06
CA ARG A 197 -10.38 -4.75 -0.15
C ARG A 197 -9.83 -3.81 -1.24
N PHE A 198 -10.06 -2.49 -1.13
CA PHE A 198 -9.64 -1.50 -2.10
C PHE A 198 -8.47 -0.63 -1.65
N TYR A 199 -7.93 -0.81 -0.43
CA TYR A 199 -6.86 0.06 0.06
C TYR A 199 -5.60 0.01 -0.81
N THR A 200 -5.19 -1.20 -1.22
CA THR A 200 -4.07 -1.35 -2.18
C THR A 200 -4.40 -0.75 -3.55
N ALA A 201 -5.67 -0.76 -3.97
CA ALA A 201 -6.09 -0.12 -5.23
C ALA A 201 -6.06 1.42 -5.14
N VAL A 202 -6.47 2.00 -4.00
CA VAL A 202 -6.33 3.44 -3.74
C VAL A 202 -4.85 3.85 -3.75
N PHE A 203 -3.97 3.04 -3.14
CA PHE A 203 -2.53 3.24 -3.25
C PHE A 203 -2.06 3.22 -4.70
N ALA A 204 -2.55 2.28 -5.52
CA ALA A 204 -2.19 2.19 -6.93
C ALA A 204 -2.61 3.44 -7.73
N VAL A 205 -3.78 4.01 -7.44
CA VAL A 205 -4.24 5.28 -8.06
C VAL A 205 -3.25 6.40 -7.79
N ALA A 206 -2.78 6.54 -6.55
CA ALA A 206 -1.74 7.50 -6.22
C ALA A 206 -0.40 7.18 -6.93
N ARG A 207 0.06 5.93 -6.80
CA ARG A 207 1.37 5.47 -7.28
C ARG A 207 1.53 5.54 -8.81
N LEU A 208 0.43 5.58 -9.54
CA LEU A 208 0.41 5.70 -10.99
C LEU A 208 1.27 6.88 -11.49
N ALA A 209 1.18 8.03 -10.82
CA ALA A 209 1.98 9.22 -11.17
C ALA A 209 3.49 8.91 -11.13
N GLY A 210 3.96 8.25 -10.07
CA GLY A 210 5.36 7.84 -9.93
C GLY A 210 5.77 6.79 -10.97
N TRP A 211 4.96 5.76 -11.20
CA TRP A 211 5.27 4.74 -12.23
C TRP A 211 5.43 5.36 -13.62
N ILE A 212 4.50 6.24 -14.00
CA ILE A 212 4.55 6.93 -15.29
C ILE A 212 5.79 7.82 -15.38
N ALA A 213 6.10 8.59 -14.33
CA ALA A 213 7.27 9.46 -14.30
C ALA A 213 8.58 8.66 -14.47
N HIS A 214 8.73 7.54 -13.76
CA HIS A 214 9.89 6.64 -13.87
C HIS A 214 10.03 6.02 -15.25
N ILE A 215 8.92 5.61 -15.89
CA ILE A 215 8.94 5.09 -17.26
C ILE A 215 9.42 6.16 -18.24
N PHE A 216 8.89 7.38 -18.15
CA PHE A 216 9.30 8.48 -19.02
C PHE A 216 10.76 8.87 -18.80
N GLU A 217 11.20 8.95 -17.54
CA GLU A 217 12.59 9.23 -17.21
C GLU A 217 13.53 8.17 -17.82
N TYR A 218 13.22 6.88 -17.62
CA TYR A 218 14.02 5.78 -18.17
C TYR A 218 14.05 5.78 -19.70
N SER A 219 12.93 6.12 -20.35
CA SER A 219 12.80 6.10 -21.81
C SER A 219 13.73 7.08 -22.52
N LYS A 220 14.16 8.18 -21.87
CA LYS A 220 15.06 9.19 -22.44
C LYS A 220 16.44 8.62 -22.80
N MET A 221 16.88 7.59 -22.08
CA MET A 221 18.13 6.88 -22.33
C MET A 221 17.89 5.37 -22.22
N ASN A 222 16.89 4.88 -22.94
CA ASN A 222 16.43 3.50 -22.81
C ASN A 222 17.54 2.47 -23.06
N LYS A 223 17.61 1.46 -22.18
CA LYS A 223 18.42 0.27 -22.36
C LYS A 223 17.60 -0.93 -21.92
N ILE A 224 17.56 -2.00 -22.71
CA ILE A 224 16.84 -3.21 -22.30
C ILE A 224 17.43 -3.78 -20.99
N ILE A 225 16.56 -4.05 -20.01
CA ILE A 225 16.96 -4.69 -18.76
C ILE A 225 16.95 -6.21 -18.95
N ARG A 226 18.14 -6.80 -19.00
CA ARG A 226 18.34 -8.24 -19.22
C ARG A 226 19.43 -8.78 -18.27
N PRO A 227 19.10 -9.13 -17.02
CA PRO A 227 20.07 -9.73 -16.10
C PRO A 227 20.44 -11.15 -16.52
N CYS A 228 21.57 -11.65 -16.02
CA CYS A 228 22.01 -13.04 -16.19
C CYS A 228 21.64 -13.88 -14.95
N GLY A 229 21.40 -15.18 -15.16
CA GLY A 229 21.30 -16.17 -14.09
C GLY A 229 22.63 -16.89 -13.89
N TYR A 230 22.93 -17.27 -12.64
CA TYR A 230 24.05 -18.17 -12.32
C TYR A 230 23.52 -19.61 -12.25
N TYR A 231 23.94 -20.46 -13.18
CA TYR A 231 23.46 -21.84 -13.27
C TYR A 231 24.16 -22.71 -12.21
N VAL A 232 23.36 -23.39 -11.38
CA VAL A 232 23.83 -24.30 -10.30
C VAL A 232 23.20 -25.69 -10.41
N GLY A 233 22.57 -25.99 -11.55
CA GLY A 233 21.97 -27.29 -11.82
C GLY A 233 23.01 -28.31 -12.31
N PRO A 234 22.59 -29.58 -12.45
CA PRO A 234 23.41 -30.60 -13.06
C PRO A 234 23.61 -30.32 -14.57
N MET A 235 24.85 -30.37 -15.03
CA MET A 235 25.20 -30.31 -16.45
C MET A 235 25.20 -31.72 -17.05
N ASP A 236 25.05 -31.81 -18.37
CA ASP A 236 25.21 -33.05 -19.14
C ASP A 236 24.31 -34.22 -18.67
N VAL A 237 23.09 -33.88 -18.23
CA VAL A 237 22.08 -34.90 -17.85
C VAL A 237 21.61 -35.63 -19.10
N GLU A 238 21.87 -36.93 -19.15
CA GLU A 238 21.39 -37.79 -20.22
C GLU A 238 19.86 -37.78 -20.30
N TYR A 239 19.31 -37.56 -21.50
CA TYR A 239 17.88 -37.64 -21.74
C TYR A 239 17.44 -39.10 -21.69
N LYS A 240 16.63 -39.46 -20.69
CA LYS A 240 15.97 -40.77 -20.64
C LYS A 240 14.60 -40.70 -21.32
N PRO A 241 14.26 -41.60 -22.28
CA PRO A 241 12.90 -41.80 -22.78
C PRO A 241 11.91 -41.98 -21.63
N LEU A 242 10.64 -41.65 -21.84
CA LEU A 242 9.62 -41.68 -20.78
C LEU A 242 9.47 -43.07 -20.16
N GLU A 243 9.64 -44.11 -20.98
CA GLU A 243 9.56 -45.53 -20.63
C GLU A 243 10.71 -45.99 -19.71
N GLU A 244 11.79 -45.21 -19.63
CA GLU A 244 13.00 -45.49 -18.85
C GLU A 244 13.13 -44.61 -17.59
N ARG A 245 12.07 -43.87 -17.23
CA ARG A 245 12.00 -43.06 -16.02
C ARG A 245 11.28 -43.85 -14.91
N GLU A 246 11.87 -43.88 -13.72
CA GLU A 246 11.24 -44.43 -12.50
C GLU A 246 10.11 -43.52 -11.98
#